data_AF-A0AAV1LRF7-F1
#
_entry.id   AF-A0AAV1LRF7-F1
#
_cell.length_a   1.000
_cell.length_b   1.000
_cell.length_c   1.000
_cell.angle_alpha   90.00
_cell.angle_beta   90.00
_cell.angle_gamma   90.00
#
_symmetry.space_group_name_H-M   'P 1'
#
loop_
_entity.id
_entity.type
_entity.pdbx_description
1 polymer ?
#
loop_
_entity_poly.entity_id
_entity_poly.type
_entity_poly.pdbx_seq_one_letter_code
_entity_poly.pdbx_strand_id
1 'polypeptide(L)'
;MGLTDRQIPSDKLPQCWSDDVRMNALFAPFRIKSANPESWDMKMKFWSDLVRQWCRYKTDPMVSAADVKSAFQRKGRTAACIEIVIEEMYRGGNLSPISKYVQILHNGPESLLHWSARMAFRPAVFAVSTVLSLLPVRQQLDNDGLPKASIESTQRFVLESVVKEQATQFIDSYPPGETRIGTIDELMKYSQWQGSRETFEVILGYLVSQGVAVKKGDVVKLAEPNKKATAVTEADEALVKLTSAEARLEADMERLSKELAAAETDAKPALKLGNRLAAKNHLRRKHKIVVRAQLCDAALENVRHLLHQLREVDSNAAIVDTYR
;
A
#
# COMPACT_ATOMS: atom_id res chain seq x y z
N MET A 1 -21.10 -7.51 3.72
CA MET A 1 -19.71 -7.78 4.12
C MET A 1 -19.44 -6.98 5.37
N GLY A 2 -19.06 -7.64 6.46
CA GLY A 2 -19.11 -7.10 7.82
C GLY A 2 -18.29 -5.82 8.00
N LEU A 3 -18.85 -4.88 8.76
CA LEU A 3 -18.10 -3.79 9.37
C LEU A 3 -17.02 -4.44 10.24
N THR A 4 -15.81 -4.60 9.71
CA THR A 4 -14.64 -4.94 10.51
C THR A 4 -14.57 -3.94 11.65
N ASP A 5 -14.62 -4.44 12.88
CA ASP A 5 -14.68 -3.66 14.10
C ASP A 5 -13.54 -2.63 14.11
N ARG A 6 -13.86 -1.37 13.79
CA ARG A 6 -12.88 -0.27 13.69
C ARG A 6 -12.49 0.27 15.07
N GLN A 7 -13.09 -0.27 16.12
CA GLN A 7 -12.86 0.16 17.49
C GLN A 7 -11.59 -0.46 18.04
N ILE A 8 -10.85 0.32 18.81
CA ILE A 8 -9.71 -0.19 19.55
C ILE A 8 -10.23 -1.06 20.72
N PRO A 9 -9.64 -2.25 20.97
CA PRO A 9 -10.01 -3.08 22.10
C PRO A 9 -9.93 -2.35 23.43
N SER A 10 -10.83 -2.69 24.36
CA SER A 10 -10.92 -2.01 25.65
C SER A 10 -9.66 -2.18 26.52
N ASP A 11 -8.92 -3.27 26.36
CA ASP A 11 -7.65 -3.54 27.01
C ASP A 11 -6.49 -2.67 26.48
N LYS A 12 -6.63 -2.11 25.27
CA LYS A 12 -5.63 -1.21 24.65
C LYS A 12 -5.92 0.26 24.90
N LEU A 13 -7.08 0.60 25.45
CA LEU A 13 -7.42 1.97 25.82
C LEU A 13 -6.60 2.44 27.04
N PRO A 14 -6.29 3.74 27.13
CA PRO A 14 -5.56 4.27 28.28
C PRO A 14 -6.38 4.11 29.56
N GLN A 15 -5.72 3.90 30.70
CA GLN A 15 -6.39 3.71 32.00
C GLN A 15 -7.36 4.86 32.36
N CYS A 16 -7.04 6.09 31.95
CA CYS A 16 -7.91 7.23 32.17
C CYS A 16 -9.19 7.22 31.32
N TRP A 17 -9.37 6.26 30.40
CA TRP A 17 -10.55 6.18 29.54
C TRP A 17 -11.84 5.93 30.33
N SER A 18 -11.76 5.30 31.50
CA SER A 18 -12.91 5.11 32.40
C SER A 18 -13.20 6.34 33.28
N ASP A 19 -12.24 7.26 33.46
CA ASP A 19 -12.40 8.48 34.25
C ASP A 19 -13.24 9.52 33.50
N ASP A 20 -14.48 9.70 33.93
CA ASP A 20 -15.42 10.63 33.32
C ASP A 20 -14.98 12.09 33.38
N VAL A 21 -14.37 12.52 34.48
CA VAL A 21 -13.96 13.91 34.66
C VAL A 21 -12.82 14.22 33.69
N ARG A 22 -11.81 13.35 33.66
CA ARG A 22 -10.65 13.52 32.78
C ARG A 22 -11.02 13.40 31.30
N MET A 23 -11.84 12.42 30.94
CA MET A 23 -12.25 12.23 29.54
C MET A 23 -13.17 13.33 29.04
N ASN A 24 -14.02 13.93 29.88
CA ASN A 24 -14.79 15.11 29.51
C ASN A 24 -13.87 16.29 29.13
N ALA A 25 -12.79 16.52 29.89
CA ALA A 25 -11.81 17.54 29.57
C ALA A 25 -11.05 17.25 28.26
N LEU A 26 -10.70 15.98 28.00
CA LEU A 26 -10.01 15.54 26.79
C LEU A 26 -10.89 15.61 25.53
N PHE A 27 -12.20 15.36 25.67
CA PHE A 27 -13.18 15.44 24.58
C PHE A 27 -13.62 16.87 24.25
N ALA A 28 -13.48 17.80 25.20
CA ALA A 28 -13.81 19.20 25.00
C ALA A 28 -12.94 19.84 23.90
N PRO A 29 -13.42 20.93 23.26
CA PRO A 29 -12.61 21.74 22.37
C PRO A 29 -11.28 22.17 23.00
N PHE A 30 -10.35 22.48 22.13
CA PHE A 30 -9.11 23.13 22.52
C PHE A 30 -9.39 24.56 23.02
N ARG A 31 -8.57 25.07 23.95
CA ARG A 31 -8.63 26.45 24.46
C ARG A 31 -7.44 27.23 23.91
N ILE A 32 -7.44 28.55 23.95
CA ILE A 32 -6.32 29.36 23.44
C ILE A 32 -4.99 28.89 24.07
N LYS A 33 -4.02 28.51 23.22
CA LYS A 33 -2.75 27.92 23.67
C LYS A 33 -1.97 28.85 24.60
N SER A 34 -1.95 30.15 24.33
CA SER A 34 -1.26 31.15 25.17
C SER A 34 -1.85 31.27 26.58
N ALA A 35 -3.13 30.96 26.77
CA ALA A 35 -3.80 31.04 28.08
C ALA A 35 -3.43 29.85 28.98
N ASN A 36 -3.20 28.65 28.42
CA ASN A 36 -2.75 27.49 29.16
C ASN A 36 -2.00 26.49 28.26
N PRO A 37 -0.69 26.73 28.01
CA PRO A 37 0.12 25.88 27.14
C PRO A 37 0.24 24.44 27.63
N GLU A 38 0.34 24.23 28.94
CA GLU A 38 0.54 22.91 29.54
C GLU A 38 -0.68 22.00 29.29
N SER A 39 -1.89 22.52 29.52
CA SER A 39 -3.13 21.78 29.26
C SER A 39 -3.32 21.46 27.76
N TRP A 40 -2.87 22.38 26.89
CA TRP A 40 -2.90 22.19 25.45
C TRP A 40 -1.99 21.03 25.05
N ASP A 41 -0.73 21.09 25.46
CA ASP A 41 0.29 20.12 25.08
C ASP A 41 -0.03 18.74 25.67
N MET A 42 -0.56 18.67 26.89
CA MET A 42 -1.06 17.41 27.47
C MET A 42 -2.20 16.80 26.64
N LYS A 43 -3.19 17.59 26.22
CA LYS A 43 -4.30 17.11 25.38
C LYS A 43 -3.79 16.67 23.99
N MET A 44 -2.90 17.45 23.39
CA MET A 44 -2.31 17.14 22.09
C MET A 44 -1.49 15.86 22.13
N LYS A 45 -0.65 15.69 23.15
CA LYS A 45 0.15 14.49 23.38
C LYS A 45 -0.75 13.27 23.58
N PHE A 46 -1.76 13.37 24.43
CA PHE A 46 -2.71 12.28 24.66
C PHE A 46 -3.33 11.77 23.36
N TRP A 47 -3.91 12.66 22.55
CA TRP A 47 -4.59 12.25 21.33
C TRP A 47 -3.63 11.78 20.24
N SER A 48 -2.48 12.44 20.05
CA SER A 48 -1.49 12.02 19.05
C SER A 48 -0.88 10.65 19.37
N ASP A 49 -0.58 10.36 20.65
CA ASP A 49 -0.09 9.06 21.08
C ASP A 49 -1.18 7.97 20.90
N LEU A 50 -2.44 8.30 21.18
CA LEU A 50 -3.56 7.38 21.01
C LEU A 50 -3.84 7.07 19.52
N VAL A 51 -3.76 8.07 18.63
CA VAL A 51 -3.84 7.88 17.17
C VAL A 51 -2.71 6.99 16.68
N ARG A 52 -1.47 7.19 17.17
CA ARG A 52 -0.33 6.34 16.82
C ARG A 52 -0.53 4.90 17.28
N GLN A 53 -0.98 4.70 18.51
CA GLN A 53 -1.26 3.38 19.06
C GLN A 53 -2.34 2.66 18.24
N TRP A 54 -3.39 3.37 17.84
CA TRP A 54 -4.46 2.80 17.02
C TRP A 54 -3.96 2.37 15.63
N CYS A 55 -3.18 3.21 14.95
CA CYS A 55 -2.60 2.87 13.64
C CYS A 55 -1.70 1.62 13.72
N ARG A 56 -0.92 1.48 14.81
CA ARG A 56 -0.13 0.27 15.08
C ARG A 56 -1.01 -0.96 15.27
N TYR A 57 -2.06 -0.84 16.08
CA TYR A 57 -2.97 -1.96 16.35
C TYR A 57 -3.69 -2.46 15.09
N LYS A 58 -4.23 -1.56 14.27
CA LYS A 58 -4.92 -1.93 13.03
C LYS A 58 -3.97 -2.30 11.88
N THR A 59 -2.66 -2.21 12.09
CA THR A 59 -1.61 -2.47 11.08
C THR A 59 -1.79 -1.66 9.78
N ASP A 60 -2.36 -0.46 9.87
CA ASP A 60 -2.55 0.44 8.73
C ASP A 60 -2.12 1.87 9.13
N PRO A 61 -1.15 2.47 8.43
CA PRO A 61 -0.60 3.78 8.77
C PRO A 61 -1.49 4.95 8.33
N MET A 62 -2.57 4.69 7.58
CA MET A 62 -3.44 5.75 7.06
C MET A 62 -4.53 6.14 8.07
N VAL A 63 -4.79 7.45 8.20
CA VAL A 63 -5.76 7.99 9.17
C VAL A 63 -6.40 9.28 8.68
N SER A 64 -7.68 9.46 8.97
CA SER A 64 -8.41 10.74 8.86
C SER A 64 -9.01 11.18 10.20
N ALA A 65 -9.44 12.43 10.32
CA ALA A 65 -10.12 12.90 11.53
C ALA A 65 -11.46 12.16 11.75
N ALA A 66 -12.18 11.85 10.67
CA ALA A 66 -13.42 11.07 10.70
C ALA A 66 -13.17 9.64 11.20
N ASP A 67 -12.09 9.01 10.73
CA ASP A 67 -11.69 7.67 11.18
C ASP A 67 -11.43 7.66 12.70
N VAL A 68 -10.63 8.61 13.19
CA VAL A 68 -10.32 8.75 14.63
C VAL A 68 -11.59 9.02 15.44
N LYS A 69 -12.46 9.93 15.00
CA LYS A 69 -13.76 10.19 15.66
C LYS A 69 -14.61 8.93 15.73
N SER A 70 -14.61 8.11 14.67
CA SER A 70 -15.37 6.85 14.63
C SER A 70 -14.78 5.78 15.55
N ALA A 71 -13.46 5.68 15.63
CA ALA A 71 -12.76 4.66 16.40
C ALA A 71 -12.81 4.94 17.92
N PHE A 72 -12.88 6.23 18.30
CA PHE A 72 -12.76 6.69 19.68
C PHE A 72 -14.07 7.29 20.23
N GLN A 73 -15.18 6.61 19.99
CA GLN A 73 -16.48 6.99 20.55
C GLN A 73 -16.60 6.58 22.01
N ARG A 74 -17.17 7.47 22.82
CA ARG A 74 -17.40 7.21 24.25
C ARG A 74 -18.77 7.72 24.65
N LYS A 75 -19.63 6.84 25.16
CA LYS A 75 -21.01 7.17 25.59
C LYS A 75 -21.80 7.93 24.51
N GLY A 76 -21.66 7.51 23.24
CA GLY A 76 -22.31 8.15 22.09
C GLY A 76 -21.73 9.52 21.68
N ARG A 77 -20.60 9.94 22.26
CA ARG A 77 -19.93 11.21 21.94
C ARG A 77 -18.61 10.97 21.21
N THR A 78 -18.20 11.95 20.40
CA THR A 78 -16.88 12.03 19.77
C THR A 78 -16.13 13.23 20.35
N ALA A 79 -14.81 13.17 20.34
CA ALA A 79 -13.99 14.29 20.81
C ALA A 79 -14.03 15.46 19.80
N ALA A 80 -14.38 16.64 20.28
CA ALA A 80 -14.52 17.84 19.44
C ALA A 80 -13.16 18.36 18.93
N CYS A 81 -12.08 18.01 19.63
CA CYS A 81 -10.72 18.50 19.37
C CYS A 81 -9.96 17.75 18.26
N ILE A 82 -10.48 16.62 17.75
CA ILE A 82 -9.72 15.71 16.86
C ILE A 82 -9.26 16.36 15.56
N GLU A 83 -10.06 17.24 14.96
CA GLU A 83 -9.66 17.90 13.70
C GLU A 83 -8.43 18.78 13.90
N ILE A 84 -8.36 19.50 15.02
CA ILE A 84 -7.20 20.29 15.41
C ILE A 84 -6.00 19.37 15.71
N VAL A 85 -6.23 18.21 16.35
CA VAL A 85 -5.15 17.23 16.57
C VAL A 85 -4.52 16.78 15.25
N ILE A 86 -5.34 16.37 14.28
CA ILE A 86 -4.86 15.94 12.96
C ILE A 86 -4.15 17.08 12.23
N GLU A 87 -4.69 18.30 12.29
CA GLU A 87 -4.05 19.47 11.68
C GLU A 87 -2.68 19.79 12.31
N GLU A 88 -2.57 19.78 13.63
CA GLU A 88 -1.31 20.04 14.31
C GLU A 88 -0.30 18.91 14.11
N MET A 89 -0.75 17.64 14.04
CA MET A 89 0.11 16.51 13.66
C MET A 89 0.62 16.62 12.22
N TYR A 90 -0.20 17.15 11.30
CA TYR A 90 0.21 17.44 9.92
C TYR A 90 1.21 18.59 9.85
N ARG A 91 0.93 19.72 10.51
CA ARG A 91 1.86 20.85 10.59
C ARG A 91 3.18 20.50 11.27
N GLY A 92 3.14 19.64 12.29
CA GLY A 92 4.31 19.12 12.98
C GLY A 92 5.11 18.08 12.19
N GLY A 93 4.67 17.70 10.99
CA GLY A 93 5.34 16.71 10.14
C GLY A 93 5.22 15.27 10.64
N ASN A 94 4.31 14.99 11.58
CA ASN A 94 4.00 13.62 11.99
C ASN A 94 3.08 12.92 10.99
N LEU A 95 2.28 13.70 10.26
CA LEU A 95 1.42 13.22 9.17
C LEU A 95 1.91 13.79 7.84
N SER A 96 1.78 12.98 6.78
CA SER A 96 2.04 13.37 5.40
C SER A 96 0.84 13.06 4.51
N PRO A 97 0.67 13.76 3.37
CA PRO A 97 -0.37 13.37 2.42
C PRO A 97 0.00 12.04 1.76
N ILE A 98 -0.99 11.18 1.48
CA ILE A 98 -0.77 9.88 0.82
C ILE A 98 -0.05 10.06 -0.52
N SER A 99 -0.40 11.12 -1.25
CA SER A 99 0.19 11.47 -2.55
C SER A 99 1.71 11.63 -2.51
N LYS A 100 2.31 12.00 -1.37
CA LYS A 100 3.77 12.09 -1.19
C LYS A 100 4.44 10.77 -1.56
N TYR A 101 3.99 9.68 -0.97
CA TYR A 101 4.62 8.37 -1.15
C TYR A 101 4.29 7.73 -2.49
N VAL A 102 3.06 7.92 -2.98
CA VAL A 102 2.66 7.48 -4.33
C VAL A 102 3.52 8.19 -5.39
N GLN A 103 3.70 9.51 -5.30
CA GLN A 103 4.55 10.23 -6.26
C GLN A 103 6.01 9.80 -6.19
N ILE A 104 6.58 9.61 -5.00
CA ILE A 104 7.95 9.10 -4.84
C ILE A 104 8.09 7.71 -5.47
N LEU A 105 7.11 6.83 -5.27
CA LEU A 105 7.12 5.50 -5.85
C LEU A 105 7.15 5.57 -7.39
N HIS A 106 6.28 6.38 -8.01
CA HIS A 106 6.13 6.40 -9.47
C HIS A 106 7.16 7.27 -10.19
N ASN A 107 7.66 8.33 -9.57
CA ASN A 107 8.55 9.33 -10.20
C ASN A 107 9.97 9.32 -9.61
N GLY A 108 10.26 8.43 -8.65
CA GLY A 108 11.56 8.29 -8.00
C GLY A 108 11.91 9.41 -7.01
N PRO A 109 13.06 9.31 -6.33
CA PRO A 109 13.51 10.29 -5.35
C PRO A 109 14.11 11.55 -5.98
N GLU A 110 14.33 11.65 -7.29
CA GLU A 110 14.70 12.94 -7.90
C GLU A 110 13.49 13.90 -7.97
N SER A 111 12.27 13.35 -8.00
CA SER A 111 11.06 14.11 -7.69
C SER A 111 11.06 14.67 -6.25
N LEU A 112 11.93 14.12 -5.39
CA LEU A 112 12.16 14.54 -4.00
C LEU A 112 12.92 15.87 -3.92
N LEU A 113 13.89 16.07 -4.80
CA LEU A 113 14.55 17.36 -5.01
C LEU A 113 13.60 18.39 -5.64
N HIS A 114 12.78 17.97 -6.62
CA HIS A 114 11.76 18.85 -7.21
C HIS A 114 10.62 19.23 -6.25
N TRP A 115 10.23 18.38 -5.29
CA TRP A 115 9.25 18.77 -4.26
C TRP A 115 9.87 19.55 -3.11
N SER A 116 11.11 19.26 -2.70
CA SER A 116 11.80 20.06 -1.68
C SER A 116 12.09 21.49 -2.17
N ALA A 117 12.38 21.64 -3.47
CA ALA A 117 12.44 22.95 -4.13
C ALA A 117 11.06 23.64 -4.23
N ARG A 118 9.95 22.90 -4.37
CA ARG A 118 8.59 23.47 -4.31
C ARG A 118 8.13 23.86 -2.90
N MET A 119 8.74 23.31 -1.85
CA MET A 119 8.55 23.73 -0.45
C MET A 119 9.38 24.99 -0.11
N ALA A 120 10.34 25.38 -0.94
CA ALA A 120 11.12 26.62 -0.81
C ALA A 120 10.63 27.71 -1.79
N PHE A 121 9.58 28.45 -1.39
CA PHE A 121 9.20 29.80 -1.84
C PHE A 121 9.36 30.21 -3.34
N ARG A 122 8.25 30.17 -4.13
CA ARG A 122 7.46 31.34 -4.60
C ARG A 122 6.54 31.01 -5.82
N PRO A 123 5.42 31.74 -6.00
CA PRO A 123 4.30 31.32 -6.83
C PRO A 123 4.34 31.89 -8.24
N ALA A 124 4.04 31.06 -9.24
CA ALA A 124 3.59 31.52 -10.56
C ALA A 124 2.61 30.50 -11.16
N VAL A 125 1.33 30.85 -11.04
CA VAL A 125 0.21 30.58 -11.94
C VAL A 125 0.24 29.25 -12.72
N PHE A 126 -0.53 28.27 -12.25
CA PHE A 126 -1.48 27.54 -13.10
C PHE A 126 -2.65 27.06 -12.24
N ALA A 127 -3.86 27.47 -12.61
CA ALA A 127 -5.09 27.16 -11.91
C ALA A 127 -5.63 25.78 -12.32
N VAL A 128 -5.71 24.83 -11.39
CA VAL A 128 -6.76 23.79 -11.31
C VAL A 128 -7.00 23.48 -9.81
N SER A 129 -8.27 23.35 -9.43
CA SER A 129 -8.83 23.57 -8.08
C SER A 129 -8.56 22.53 -6.99
N THR A 130 -7.35 21.99 -6.83
CA THR A 130 -7.10 20.92 -5.82
C THR A 130 -5.82 21.05 -4.98
N VAL A 131 -5.07 22.16 -5.07
CA VAL A 131 -3.72 22.27 -4.45
C VAL A 131 -3.58 23.39 -3.41
N LEU A 132 -4.67 23.78 -2.75
CA LEU A 132 -4.62 24.72 -1.60
C LEU A 132 -4.05 24.08 -0.32
N SER A 133 -3.82 22.76 -0.30
CA SER A 133 -3.37 21.99 0.87
C SER A 133 -1.85 21.98 1.12
N LEU A 134 -1.06 22.67 0.29
CA LEU A 134 0.41 22.65 0.34
C LEU A 134 1.08 23.95 0.81
N LEU A 135 0.31 24.97 1.19
CA LEU A 135 0.88 26.15 1.87
C LEU A 135 1.05 25.85 3.38
N PRO A 136 2.06 26.41 4.06
CA PRO A 136 2.02 26.53 5.51
C PRO A 136 0.83 27.42 5.84
N VAL A 137 -0.31 26.80 6.12
CA VAL A 137 -1.53 27.47 6.55
C VAL A 137 -1.15 28.22 7.82
N ARG A 138 -1.11 29.56 7.74
CA ARG A 138 -1.17 30.42 8.93
C ARG A 138 -2.32 29.87 9.77
N GLN A 139 -2.04 29.50 11.02
CA GLN A 139 -3.03 28.95 11.94
C GLN A 139 -4.27 29.84 11.90
N GLN A 140 -5.32 29.37 11.21
CA GLN A 140 -6.53 30.15 11.06
C GLN A 140 -7.19 30.14 12.43
N LEU A 141 -7.29 31.32 13.02
CA LEU A 141 -8.03 31.50 14.25
C LEU A 141 -9.48 31.77 13.85
N ASP A 142 -10.42 31.20 14.60
CA ASP A 142 -11.81 31.64 14.52
C ASP A 142 -11.98 33.04 15.14
N ASN A 143 -13.21 33.56 15.12
CA ASN A 143 -13.54 34.87 15.69
C ASN A 143 -13.20 34.98 17.19
N ASP A 144 -13.03 33.83 17.88
CA ASP A 144 -12.76 33.73 19.30
C ASP A 144 -11.26 33.48 19.60
N GLY A 145 -10.39 33.48 18.57
CA GLY A 145 -8.95 33.26 18.73
C GLY A 145 -8.56 31.79 18.92
N LEU A 146 -9.45 30.84 18.61
CA LEU A 146 -9.20 29.41 18.72
C LEU A 146 -8.71 28.83 17.38
N PRO A 147 -7.84 27.80 17.41
CA PRO A 147 -7.41 27.14 16.17
C PRO A 147 -8.59 26.51 15.44
N LYS A 148 -8.75 26.87 14.18
CA LYS A 148 -9.75 26.31 13.28
C LYS A 148 -9.06 25.36 12.31
N ALA A 149 -9.54 24.11 12.29
CA ALA A 149 -9.09 23.12 11.34
C ALA A 149 -9.46 23.54 9.91
N SER A 150 -8.46 23.63 9.03
CA SER A 150 -8.69 23.87 7.60
C SER A 150 -8.79 22.56 6.79
N ILE A 151 -8.50 21.43 7.42
CA ILE A 151 -8.46 20.10 6.81
C ILE A 151 -9.87 19.49 6.78
N GLU A 152 -10.26 18.90 5.66
CA GLU A 152 -11.53 18.18 5.57
C GLU A 152 -11.47 16.93 6.47
N SER A 153 -12.53 16.69 7.26
CA SER A 153 -12.53 15.59 8.24
C SER A 153 -12.29 14.20 7.63
N THR A 154 -12.66 13.98 6.38
CA THR A 154 -12.52 12.73 5.62
C THR A 154 -11.16 12.61 4.93
N GLN A 155 -10.36 13.68 4.88
CA GLN A 155 -9.05 13.66 4.26
C GLN A 155 -8.12 12.71 5.00
N ARG A 156 -7.52 11.76 4.27
CA ARG A 156 -6.63 10.74 4.81
C ARG A 156 -5.17 11.17 4.69
N PHE A 157 -4.41 10.85 5.72
CA PHE A 157 -2.99 11.11 5.86
C PHE A 157 -2.25 9.85 6.25
N VAL A 158 -0.94 9.87 6.03
CA VAL A 158 -0.02 8.81 6.39
C VAL A 158 0.72 9.20 7.66
N LEU A 159 0.68 8.34 8.67
CA LEU A 159 1.41 8.54 9.92
C LEU A 159 2.86 8.07 9.80
N GLU A 160 3.79 9.05 9.81
CA GLU A 160 5.21 8.85 9.49
C GLU A 160 5.89 7.80 10.35
N SER A 161 5.64 7.82 11.67
CA SER A 161 6.24 6.85 12.59
C SER A 161 5.82 5.42 12.28
N VAL A 162 4.55 5.22 11.89
CA VAL A 162 4.00 3.87 11.64
C VAL A 162 4.44 3.35 10.28
N VAL A 163 4.51 4.19 9.24
CA VAL A 163 5.08 3.76 7.95
C VAL A 163 6.54 3.36 8.09
N LYS A 164 7.34 4.15 8.83
CA LYS A 164 8.74 3.81 9.09
C LYS A 164 8.88 2.45 9.77
N GLU A 165 8.10 2.20 10.82
CA GLU A 165 8.08 0.93 11.53
C GLU A 165 7.68 -0.24 10.61
N GLN A 166 6.59 -0.09 9.87
CA GLN A 166 6.09 -1.13 8.97
C GLN A 166 7.03 -1.40 7.79
N ALA A 167 7.64 -0.38 7.20
CA ALA A 167 8.57 -0.54 6.10
C ALA A 167 9.86 -1.24 6.53
N THR A 168 10.35 -0.92 7.74
CA THR A 168 11.51 -1.60 8.34
C THR A 168 11.18 -3.07 8.60
N GLN A 169 10.05 -3.32 9.27
CA GLN A 169 9.57 -4.68 9.52
C GLN A 169 9.39 -5.47 8.24
N PHE A 170 8.82 -4.86 7.19
CA PHE A 170 8.60 -5.51 5.90
C PHE A 170 9.91 -5.99 5.25
N ILE A 171 10.98 -5.19 5.29
CA ILE A 171 12.27 -5.59 4.72
C ILE A 171 12.93 -6.70 5.54
N ASP A 172 12.84 -6.59 6.88
CA ASP A 172 13.45 -7.54 7.82
C ASP A 172 12.73 -8.89 7.82
N SER A 173 11.41 -8.88 7.70
CA SER A 173 10.57 -10.10 7.68
C SER A 173 10.27 -10.60 6.27
N TYR A 174 10.90 -10.05 5.24
CA TYR A 174 10.67 -10.50 3.87
C TYR A 174 11.07 -11.98 3.73
N PRO A 175 10.23 -12.86 3.15
CA PRO A 175 10.50 -14.29 3.16
C PRO A 175 11.87 -14.64 2.56
N PRO A 176 12.68 -15.47 3.25
CA PRO A 176 14.00 -15.85 2.76
C PRO A 176 13.86 -16.74 1.50
N GLY A 177 14.70 -16.48 0.50
CA GLY A 177 14.68 -17.22 -0.77
C GLY A 177 13.64 -16.75 -1.79
N GLU A 178 12.70 -15.89 -1.40
CA GLU A 178 11.76 -15.27 -2.33
C GLU A 178 12.42 -14.14 -3.15
N THR A 179 11.95 -13.96 -4.38
CA THR A 179 12.47 -12.92 -5.28
C THR A 179 12.13 -11.53 -4.74
N ARG A 180 13.14 -10.66 -4.69
CA ARG A 180 13.01 -9.25 -4.26
C ARG A 180 12.76 -8.29 -5.43
N ILE A 181 12.43 -8.83 -6.61
CA ILE A 181 12.13 -8.05 -7.80
C ILE A 181 10.85 -8.56 -8.47
N GLY A 182 10.01 -7.63 -8.91
CA GLY A 182 8.74 -7.94 -9.56
C GLY A 182 7.87 -6.70 -9.75
N THR A 183 6.67 -6.92 -10.26
CA THR A 183 5.58 -5.93 -10.19
C THR A 183 5.08 -5.74 -8.76
N ILE A 184 4.30 -4.70 -8.51
CA ILE A 184 3.69 -4.46 -7.20
C ILE A 184 2.85 -5.66 -6.76
N ASP A 185 2.03 -6.20 -7.66
CA ASP A 185 1.15 -7.35 -7.36
C ASP A 185 1.94 -8.64 -7.10
N GLU A 186 3.04 -8.85 -7.82
CA GLU A 186 3.94 -9.98 -7.59
C GLU A 186 4.66 -9.86 -6.23
N LEU A 187 5.21 -8.69 -5.90
CA LEU A 187 5.85 -8.47 -4.61
C LEU A 187 4.87 -8.65 -3.44
N MET A 188 3.61 -8.21 -3.59
CA MET A 188 2.56 -8.48 -2.61
C MET A 188 2.32 -9.98 -2.43
N LYS A 189 2.34 -10.75 -3.53
CA LYS A 189 2.19 -12.21 -3.49
C LYS A 189 3.38 -12.89 -2.82
N TYR A 190 4.61 -12.55 -3.21
CA TYR A 190 5.84 -13.12 -2.64
C TYR A 190 5.98 -12.81 -1.16
N SER A 191 5.65 -11.59 -0.74
CA SER A 191 5.68 -11.20 0.67
C SER A 191 4.46 -11.66 1.48
N GLN A 192 3.50 -12.36 0.86
CA GLN A 192 2.24 -12.76 1.48
C GLN A 192 1.49 -11.60 2.15
N TRP A 193 1.49 -10.43 1.49
CA TRP A 193 0.92 -9.20 2.04
C TRP A 193 -0.58 -9.34 2.32
N GLN A 194 -0.99 -9.04 3.56
CA GLN A 194 -2.39 -9.13 4.01
C GLN A 194 -3.12 -7.78 4.00
N GLY A 195 -2.39 -6.67 3.83
CA GLY A 195 -2.96 -5.33 3.82
C GLY A 195 -3.53 -4.92 2.47
N SER A 196 -3.98 -3.67 2.37
CA SER A 196 -4.43 -3.10 1.10
C SER A 196 -3.25 -2.82 0.14
N ARG A 197 -3.53 -2.77 -1.17
CA ARG A 197 -2.56 -2.31 -2.17
C ARG A 197 -2.11 -0.87 -1.94
N GLU A 198 -3.03 0.01 -1.54
CA GLU A 198 -2.72 1.43 -1.21
C GLU A 198 -1.69 1.51 -0.08
N THR A 199 -1.86 0.73 1.00
CA THR A 199 -0.88 0.66 2.09
C THR A 199 0.47 0.14 1.61
N PHE A 200 0.47 -0.87 0.75
CA PHE A 200 1.70 -1.43 0.20
C PHE A 200 2.45 -0.42 -0.68
N GLU A 201 1.75 0.33 -1.53
CA GLU A 201 2.33 1.39 -2.35
C GLU A 201 2.92 2.52 -1.50
N VAL A 202 2.28 2.88 -0.38
CA VAL A 202 2.85 3.84 0.59
C VAL A 202 4.14 3.32 1.21
N ILE A 203 4.19 2.04 1.61
CA ILE A 203 5.39 1.41 2.15
C ILE A 203 6.51 1.37 1.11
N LEU A 204 6.22 0.96 -0.13
CA LEU A 204 7.19 0.98 -1.22
C LEU A 204 7.69 2.39 -1.50
N GLY A 205 6.81 3.40 -1.52
CA GLY A 205 7.19 4.80 -1.68
C GLY A 205 8.12 5.27 -0.57
N TYR A 206 7.88 4.86 0.68
CA TYR A 206 8.80 5.12 1.78
C TYR A 206 10.15 4.44 1.55
N LEU A 207 10.19 3.16 1.16
CA LEU A 207 11.44 2.45 0.89
C LEU A 207 12.24 3.07 -0.27
N VAL A 208 11.56 3.55 -1.31
CA VAL A 208 12.19 4.32 -2.40
C VAL A 208 12.78 5.63 -1.88
N SER A 209 12.08 6.35 -1.01
CA SER A 209 12.61 7.57 -0.37
C SER A 209 13.88 7.30 0.45
N GLN A 210 14.01 6.10 1.03
CA GLN A 210 15.17 5.68 1.81
C GLN A 210 16.27 5.03 0.94
N GLY A 211 16.06 4.85 -0.37
CA GLY A 211 16.97 4.15 -1.27
C GLY A 211 17.10 2.65 -1.00
N VAL A 212 16.14 2.07 -0.28
CA VAL A 212 16.05 0.61 0.00
C VAL A 212 15.22 -0.10 -1.09
N ALA A 213 14.51 0.64 -1.92
CA ALA A 213 13.83 0.15 -3.11
C ALA A 213 14.05 1.10 -4.30
N VAL A 214 13.92 0.58 -5.52
CA VAL A 214 13.90 1.37 -6.76
C VAL A 214 12.74 0.88 -7.62
N LYS A 215 12.05 1.80 -8.29
CA LYS A 215 11.00 1.48 -9.27
C LYS A 215 11.36 2.07 -10.63
N LYS A 216 11.19 1.29 -11.70
CA LYS A 216 11.33 1.71 -13.11
C LYS A 216 10.19 1.09 -13.91
N GLY A 217 9.34 1.91 -14.53
CA GLY A 217 8.12 1.41 -15.17
C GLY A 217 7.25 0.66 -14.15
N ASP A 218 6.91 -0.60 -14.46
CA ASP A 218 6.15 -1.48 -13.57
C ASP A 218 7.01 -2.34 -12.65
N VAL A 219 8.34 -2.29 -12.80
CA VAL A 219 9.29 -3.12 -12.06
C VAL A 219 9.72 -2.41 -10.78
N VAL A 220 9.61 -3.12 -9.66
CA VAL A 220 10.10 -2.72 -8.34
C VAL A 220 11.18 -3.70 -7.90
N LYS A 221 12.33 -3.17 -7.47
CA LYS A 221 13.46 -3.93 -6.94
C LYS A 221 13.71 -3.51 -5.49
N LEU A 222 13.69 -4.48 -4.58
CA LEU A 222 13.96 -4.31 -3.16
C LEU A 222 15.41 -4.69 -2.85
N ALA A 223 16.05 -3.93 -1.97
CA ALA A 223 17.36 -4.29 -1.43
C ALA A 223 17.23 -5.42 -0.39
N GLU A 224 18.38 -6.02 -0.08
CA GLU A 224 18.51 -6.81 1.15
C GLU A 224 18.47 -5.89 2.39
N PRO A 225 18.17 -6.46 3.57
CA PRO A 225 18.24 -5.71 4.82
C PRO A 225 19.60 -5.00 4.98
N ASN A 226 19.56 -3.73 5.37
CA ASN A 226 20.73 -2.86 5.54
C ASN A 226 21.56 -2.57 4.27
N LYS A 227 21.07 -2.90 3.07
CA LYS A 227 21.70 -2.52 1.80
C LYS A 227 20.89 -1.45 1.06
N LYS A 228 21.53 -0.79 0.10
CA LYS A 228 20.87 0.11 -0.86
C LYS A 228 20.44 -0.68 -2.08
N ALA A 229 19.29 -0.32 -2.66
CA ALA A 229 18.81 -0.95 -3.88
C ALA A 229 19.66 -0.50 -5.07
N THR A 230 20.00 -1.45 -5.94
CA THR A 230 20.65 -1.15 -7.23
C THR A 230 19.60 -0.64 -8.22
N ALA A 231 20.06 0.08 -9.25
CA ALA A 231 19.19 0.44 -10.37
C ALA A 231 18.59 -0.80 -11.05
N VAL A 232 17.40 -0.61 -11.64
CA VAL A 232 16.74 -1.64 -12.45
C VAL A 232 17.40 -1.70 -13.83
N THR A 233 17.96 -2.86 -14.18
CA THR A 233 18.62 -3.11 -15.47
C THR A 233 17.62 -3.53 -16.55
N GLU A 234 18.06 -3.61 -17.80
CA GLU A 234 17.22 -4.17 -18.89
C GLU A 234 16.97 -5.67 -18.69
N ALA A 235 17.97 -6.40 -18.16
CA ALA A 235 17.83 -7.82 -17.81
C ALA A 235 16.78 -8.02 -16.70
N ASP A 236 16.78 -7.14 -15.68
CA ASP A 236 15.74 -7.11 -14.64
C ASP A 236 14.34 -6.92 -15.25
N GLU A 237 14.18 -5.98 -16.19
CA GLU A 237 12.89 -5.73 -16.87
C GLU A 237 12.44 -6.93 -17.72
N ALA A 238 13.37 -7.58 -18.41
CA ALA A 238 13.10 -8.80 -19.17
C ALA A 238 12.70 -9.96 -18.24
N LEU A 239 13.42 -10.15 -17.13
CA LEU A 239 13.15 -11.17 -16.12
C LEU A 239 11.72 -11.03 -15.58
N VAL A 240 11.33 -9.83 -15.14
CA VAL A 240 9.99 -9.61 -14.60
C VAL A 240 8.93 -9.83 -15.66
N LYS A 241 9.09 -9.29 -16.87
CA LYS A 241 8.12 -9.50 -17.97
C LYS A 241 7.91 -10.98 -18.30
N LEU A 242 8.99 -11.75 -18.38
CA LEU A 242 8.94 -13.19 -18.65
C LEU A 242 8.31 -13.95 -17.47
N THR A 243 8.66 -13.61 -16.23
CA THR A 243 8.06 -14.22 -15.02
C THR A 243 6.56 -13.95 -14.95
N SER A 244 6.13 -12.71 -15.23
CA SER A 244 4.70 -12.39 -15.32
C SER A 244 4.01 -13.11 -16.48
N ALA A 245 4.70 -13.32 -17.60
CA ALA A 245 4.15 -14.07 -18.74
C ALA A 245 4.00 -15.56 -18.40
N GLU A 246 4.98 -16.15 -17.73
CA GLU A 246 4.91 -17.52 -17.20
C GLU A 246 3.69 -17.68 -16.29
N ALA A 247 3.55 -16.84 -15.27
CA ALA A 247 2.43 -16.91 -14.33
C ALA A 247 1.05 -16.77 -15.01
N ARG A 248 0.94 -15.92 -16.05
CA ARG A 248 -0.30 -15.79 -16.83
C ARG A 248 -0.60 -17.05 -17.65
N LEU A 249 0.42 -17.60 -18.33
CA LEU A 249 0.27 -18.82 -19.13
C LEU A 249 -0.08 -20.04 -18.25
N GLU A 250 0.50 -20.14 -17.05
CA GLU A 250 0.15 -21.17 -16.08
C GLU A 250 -1.30 -21.07 -15.62
N ALA A 251 -1.78 -19.85 -15.28
CA ALA A 251 -3.17 -19.63 -14.92
C ALA A 251 -4.13 -19.95 -16.07
N ASP A 252 -3.76 -19.59 -17.31
CA ASP A 252 -4.52 -19.95 -18.51
C ASP A 252 -4.55 -21.45 -18.74
N MET A 253 -3.44 -22.16 -18.51
CA MET A 253 -3.37 -23.61 -18.59
C MET A 253 -4.28 -24.28 -17.56
N GLU A 254 -4.27 -23.81 -16.31
CA GLU A 254 -5.14 -24.32 -15.25
C GLU A 254 -6.62 -24.09 -15.58
N ARG A 255 -6.96 -22.94 -16.17
CA ARG A 255 -8.32 -22.67 -16.65
C ARG A 255 -8.72 -23.61 -17.77
N LEU A 256 -7.87 -23.78 -18.78
CA LEU A 256 -8.13 -24.65 -19.93
C LEU A 256 -8.27 -26.11 -19.50
N SER A 257 -7.49 -26.58 -18.52
CA SER A 257 -7.60 -27.94 -17.97
C SER A 257 -8.94 -28.18 -17.25
N LYS A 258 -9.41 -27.19 -16.48
CA LYS A 258 -10.75 -27.22 -15.85
C LYS A 258 -11.86 -27.23 -16.90
N GLU A 259 -11.77 -26.38 -17.92
CA GLU A 259 -12.74 -26.35 -19.03
C GLU A 259 -12.75 -27.66 -19.83
N LEU A 260 -11.59 -28.28 -20.01
CA LEU A 260 -11.44 -29.57 -20.68
C LEU A 260 -12.15 -30.68 -19.90
N ALA A 261 -11.92 -30.76 -18.60
CA ALA A 261 -12.56 -31.72 -17.71
C ALA A 261 -14.09 -31.56 -17.68
N ALA A 262 -14.58 -30.32 -17.70
CA ALA A 262 -16.02 -30.03 -17.81
C ALA A 262 -16.60 -30.51 -19.15
N ALA A 263 -15.96 -30.19 -20.28
CA ALA A 263 -16.41 -30.62 -21.60
C ALA A 263 -16.43 -32.15 -21.76
N GLU A 264 -15.49 -32.86 -21.12
CA GLU A 264 -15.50 -34.33 -21.05
C GLU A 264 -16.63 -34.88 -20.20
N THR A 265 -16.90 -34.25 -19.05
CA THR A 265 -17.95 -34.67 -18.13
C THR A 265 -19.34 -34.48 -18.76
N ASP A 266 -19.54 -33.41 -19.54
CA ASP A 266 -20.79 -33.14 -20.25
C ASP A 266 -21.00 -34.07 -21.47
N ALA A 267 -19.92 -34.50 -22.13
CA ALA A 267 -20.02 -35.38 -23.30
C ALA A 267 -20.48 -36.80 -22.94
N LYS A 268 -20.07 -37.32 -21.77
CA LYS A 268 -20.41 -38.68 -21.29
C LYS A 268 -21.92 -38.94 -21.17
N PRO A 269 -22.74 -38.11 -20.49
CA PRO A 269 -24.18 -38.32 -20.39
C PRO A 269 -24.89 -38.12 -21.72
N ALA A 270 -24.46 -37.18 -22.57
CA ALA A 270 -25.02 -36.99 -23.90
C ALA A 270 -24.85 -38.23 -24.79
N LEU A 271 -23.73 -38.94 -24.67
CA LEU A 271 -23.52 -40.23 -25.32
C LEU A 271 -24.41 -41.34 -24.72
N LYS A 272 -24.51 -41.42 -23.40
CA LYS A 272 -25.36 -42.42 -22.71
C LYS A 272 -26.85 -42.27 -23.04
N LEU A 273 -27.33 -41.04 -23.19
CA LEU A 273 -28.72 -40.71 -23.56
C LEU A 273 -29.00 -40.84 -25.07
N GLY A 274 -28.00 -41.23 -25.88
CA GLY A 274 -28.15 -41.35 -27.34
C GLY A 274 -28.26 -40.01 -28.08
N ASN A 275 -28.08 -38.87 -27.41
CA ASN A 275 -28.15 -37.54 -28.03
C ASN A 275 -26.84 -37.22 -28.79
N ARG A 276 -26.73 -37.75 -30.00
CA ARG A 276 -25.54 -37.64 -30.87
C ARG A 276 -25.17 -36.20 -31.21
N LEU A 277 -26.15 -35.30 -31.36
CA LEU A 277 -25.89 -33.90 -31.72
C LEU A 277 -25.23 -33.14 -30.57
N ALA A 278 -25.77 -33.29 -29.36
CA ALA A 278 -25.18 -32.70 -28.15
C ALA A 278 -23.77 -33.26 -27.90
N ALA A 279 -23.59 -34.58 -27.97
CA ALA A 279 -22.29 -35.22 -27.81
C ALA A 279 -21.26 -34.69 -28.83
N LYS A 280 -21.63 -34.55 -30.10
CA LYS A 280 -20.76 -33.98 -31.15
C LYS A 280 -20.37 -32.52 -30.84
N ASN A 281 -21.28 -31.71 -30.30
CA ASN A 281 -20.98 -30.33 -29.92
C ASN A 281 -20.01 -30.26 -28.73
N HIS A 282 -20.21 -31.07 -27.68
CA HIS A 282 -19.29 -31.14 -26.55
C HIS A 282 -17.89 -31.60 -26.99
N LEU A 283 -17.80 -32.62 -27.87
CA LEU A 283 -16.51 -33.10 -28.40
C LEU A 283 -15.81 -32.06 -29.29
N ARG A 284 -16.55 -31.29 -30.08
CA ARG A 284 -15.99 -30.16 -30.86
C ARG A 284 -15.44 -29.06 -29.96
N ARG A 285 -16.18 -28.71 -28.90
CA ARG A 285 -15.71 -27.76 -27.89
C ARG A 285 -14.45 -28.28 -27.20
N LYS A 286 -14.44 -29.54 -26.78
CA LYS A 286 -13.28 -30.22 -26.20
C LYS A 286 -12.06 -30.11 -27.12
N HIS A 287 -12.21 -30.47 -28.40
CA HIS A 287 -11.10 -30.39 -29.36
C HIS A 287 -10.53 -28.97 -29.50
N LYS A 288 -11.37 -27.94 -29.58
CA LYS A 288 -10.92 -26.53 -29.60
C LYS A 288 -10.14 -26.15 -28.34
N ILE A 289 -10.58 -26.62 -27.16
CA ILE A 289 -9.88 -26.38 -25.89
C ILE A 289 -8.51 -27.07 -25.90
N VAL A 290 -8.43 -28.32 -26.38
CA VAL A 290 -7.14 -29.04 -26.49
C VAL A 290 -6.14 -28.30 -27.37
N VAL A 291 -6.56 -27.81 -28.55
CA VAL A 291 -5.66 -27.06 -29.44
C VAL A 291 -5.16 -25.78 -28.77
N ARG A 292 -6.04 -25.06 -28.06
CA ARG A 292 -5.64 -23.86 -27.29
C ARG A 292 -4.68 -24.20 -26.15
N ALA A 293 -4.90 -25.32 -25.46
CA ALA A 293 -4.00 -25.79 -24.41
C ALA A 293 -2.62 -26.12 -24.98
N GLN A 294 -2.52 -26.82 -26.10
CA GLN A 294 -1.24 -27.11 -26.77
C GLN A 294 -0.47 -25.84 -27.16
N LEU A 295 -1.16 -24.82 -27.67
CA LEU A 295 -0.53 -23.53 -27.99
C LEU A 295 -0.05 -22.79 -26.73
N CYS A 296 -0.83 -22.83 -25.65
CA CYS A 296 -0.45 -22.26 -24.36
C CYS A 296 0.79 -22.97 -23.79
N ASP A 297 0.84 -24.30 -23.90
CA ASP A 297 1.92 -25.14 -23.41
C ASP A 297 3.23 -24.84 -24.15
N ALA A 298 3.19 -24.80 -25.47
CA ALA A 298 4.35 -24.44 -26.30
C ALA A 298 4.86 -23.02 -25.99
N ALA A 299 3.96 -22.07 -25.74
CA ALA A 299 4.35 -20.72 -25.33
C ALA A 299 4.99 -20.72 -23.92
N LEU A 300 4.46 -21.51 -23.00
CA LEU A 300 4.97 -21.64 -21.63
C LEU A 300 6.38 -22.27 -21.63
N GLU A 301 6.60 -23.33 -22.41
CA GLU A 301 7.92 -23.94 -22.58
C GLU A 301 8.95 -22.95 -23.14
N ASN A 302 8.56 -22.15 -24.14
CA ASN A 302 9.44 -21.12 -24.69
C ASN A 302 9.80 -20.05 -23.66
N VAL A 303 8.82 -19.54 -22.90
CA VAL A 303 9.07 -18.56 -21.82
C VAL A 303 10.00 -19.13 -20.75
N ARG A 304 9.79 -20.38 -20.33
CA ARG A 304 10.64 -21.07 -19.36
C ARG A 304 12.07 -21.26 -19.87
N HIS A 305 12.23 -21.59 -21.14
CA HIS A 305 13.54 -21.69 -21.77
C HIS A 305 14.28 -20.35 -21.75
N LEU A 306 13.61 -19.26 -22.13
CA LEU A 306 14.19 -17.90 -22.10
C LEU A 306 14.56 -17.47 -20.66
N LEU A 307 13.72 -17.77 -19.67
CA LEU A 307 14.01 -17.52 -18.26
C LEU A 307 15.25 -18.29 -17.77
N HIS A 308 15.38 -19.55 -18.18
CA HIS A 308 16.54 -20.36 -17.84
C HIS A 308 17.83 -19.77 -18.43
N GLN A 309 17.82 -19.42 -19.72
CA GLN A 309 18.96 -18.79 -20.39
C GLN A 309 19.36 -17.47 -19.72
N LEU A 310 18.39 -16.63 -19.35
CA LEU A 310 18.66 -15.35 -18.69
C LEU A 310 19.36 -15.54 -17.34
N ARG A 311 18.91 -16.52 -16.54
CA ARG A 311 19.53 -16.86 -15.25
C ARG A 311 20.95 -17.43 -15.42
N GLU A 312 21.19 -18.21 -16.47
CA GLU A 312 22.55 -18.70 -16.78
C GLU A 312 23.49 -17.58 -17.22
N VAL A 313 23.01 -16.59 -17.98
CA VAL A 313 23.83 -15.44 -18.37
C VAL A 313 24.24 -14.62 -17.13
N ASP A 314 23.31 -14.36 -16.21
CA ASP A 314 23.60 -13.61 -14.98
C ASP A 314 24.58 -14.38 -14.07
N SER A 315 24.42 -15.70 -13.93
CA SER A 315 25.33 -16.51 -13.13
C SER A 315 26.73 -16.58 -13.75
N ASN A 316 26.82 -16.74 -15.08
CA ASN A 316 28.09 -16.75 -15.80
C ASN A 316 28.81 -15.40 -15.71
N ALA A 317 28.08 -14.28 -15.81
CA ALA A 317 28.63 -12.94 -15.63
C ALA A 317 29.21 -12.76 -14.21
N ALA A 318 28.46 -13.16 -13.17
CA ALA A 318 28.92 -13.11 -11.78
C ALA A 318 30.18 -13.97 -11.56
N ILE A 319 30.25 -15.16 -12.17
CA ILE A 319 31.43 -16.02 -12.10
C ILE A 319 32.64 -15.32 -12.76
N VAL A 320 32.49 -14.78 -13.97
CA VAL A 320 33.59 -14.10 -14.67
C VAL A 320 34.12 -12.91 -13.87
N ASP A 321 33.24 -12.12 -13.23
CA ASP A 321 33.66 -10.98 -12.42
C ASP A 321 34.43 -11.39 -11.15
N THR A 322 34.27 -12.63 -10.65
CA THR A 322 35.07 -13.15 -9.52
C THR A 322 36.48 -13.60 -9.91
N TYR A 323 36.77 -13.74 -11.21
CA TYR A 323 38.11 -14.05 -11.73
C TYR A 323 38.92 -12.80 -12.14
N ARG A 324 38.35 -11.60 -12.01
CA ARG A 324 39.05 -10.31 -12.21
C ARG A 324 39.63 -9.78 -10.91
#